data_AF-A0A9Q4KN19-F1
#
_entry.id   AF-A0A9Q4KN19-F1
#
_cell.length_a   1.000
_cell.length_b   1.000
_cell.length_c   1.000
_cell.angle_alpha   90.00
_cell.angle_beta   90.00
_cell.angle_gamma   90.00
#
_symmetry.space_group_name_H-M   'P 1'
#
loop_
_entity.id
_entity.type
_entity.pdbx_description
1 polymer ?
#
loop_
_entity_poly.entity_id
_entity_poly.type
_entity_poly.pdbx_seq_one_letter_code
_entity_poly.pdbx_strand_id
1 'polypeptide(L)' 'DGELIHIANDAIEDEKLGIVYEIKVKPLKTTLNIDGEIKNIEPGMSVIAEVKVGKRRVIELFIYPIIKYLDEGLSVR' A
#
# COMPACT_ATOMS: atom_id res chain seq x y z
N ASP A 1 4.48 10.38 6.58
CA ASP A 1 4.51 8.91 6.81
C ASP A 1 3.31 8.44 7.60
N GLY A 2 2.81 7.27 7.25
CA GLY A 2 1.64 6.65 7.86
C GLY A 2 1.63 5.14 7.62
N GLU A 3 0.81 4.44 8.37
CA GLU A 3 0.63 2.99 8.27
C GLU A 3 -0.74 2.68 7.66
N LEU A 4 -0.76 1.75 6.71
CA LEU A 4 -2.00 1.21 6.17
C LEU A 4 -2.62 0.27 7.22
N ILE A 5 -3.78 0.66 7.76
CA ILE A 5 -4.43 -0.10 8.85
C ILE A 5 -5.62 -0.93 8.37
N HIS A 6 -6.17 -0.61 7.20
CA HIS A 6 -7.33 -1.32 6.65
C HIS A 6 -7.42 -1.13 5.13
N ILE A 7 -7.91 -2.17 4.46
CA ILE A 7 -8.34 -2.18 3.06
C ILE A 7 -9.75 -2.76 3.06
N ALA A 8 -10.70 -2.11 2.40
CA ALA A 8 -12.06 -2.60 2.25
C ALA A 8 -12.09 -3.98 1.58
N ASN A 9 -13.06 -4.80 1.95
CA ASN A 9 -13.23 -6.15 1.37
C ASN A 9 -13.95 -6.10 0.02
N ASP A 10 -14.66 -5.02 -0.24
CA ASP A 10 -15.43 -4.74 -1.44
C ASP A 10 -14.89 -3.52 -2.16
N ALA A 11 -15.13 -3.51 -3.47
CA ALA A 11 -14.74 -2.42 -4.33
C ALA A 11 -15.94 -1.52 -4.64
N ILE A 12 -15.65 -0.25 -4.87
CA ILE A 12 -16.61 0.79 -5.21
C ILE A 12 -16.29 1.28 -6.62
N GLU A 13 -17.33 1.60 -7.40
CA GLU A 13 -17.17 2.20 -8.72
C GLU A 13 -17.01 3.72 -8.60
N ASP A 14 -15.87 4.24 -9.06
CA ASP A 14 -15.59 5.66 -9.17
C ASP A 14 -15.64 6.09 -10.64
N GLU A 15 -16.35 7.18 -10.93
CA GLU A 15 -16.60 7.66 -12.30
C GLU A 15 -15.31 7.97 -13.09
N LYS A 16 -14.21 8.29 -12.40
CA LYS A 16 -12.94 8.69 -13.01
C LYS A 16 -11.86 7.62 -12.91
N LEU A 17 -11.84 6.87 -11.82
CA LEU A 17 -10.80 5.89 -11.49
C LEU A 17 -11.22 4.45 -11.78
N GLY A 18 -12.51 4.19 -12.05
CA GLY A 18 -13.05 2.86 -12.22
C GLY A 18 -13.27 2.14 -10.88
N ILE A 19 -13.06 0.82 -10.86
CA ILE A 19 -13.25 0.02 -9.65
C ILE A 19 -12.09 0.26 -8.66
N VAL A 20 -12.39 0.80 -7.48
CA VAL A 20 -11.41 1.16 -6.45
C VAL A 20 -11.73 0.52 -5.10
N TYR A 21 -10.72 0.27 -4.28
CA TYR A 21 -10.88 -0.21 -2.90
C TYR A 21 -10.55 0.91 -1.91
N GLU A 22 -11.45 1.16 -0.96
CA GLU A 22 -11.21 2.14 0.09
C GLU A 22 -10.11 1.65 1.05
N ILE A 23 -9.21 2.54 1.43
CA ILE A 23 -8.16 2.27 2.43
C ILE A 23 -8.25 3.24 3.59
N LYS A 24 -7.86 2.77 4.79
CA LYS A 24 -7.64 3.64 5.96
C LYS A 24 -6.17 3.69 6.29
N VAL A 25 -5.64 4.90 6.39
CA VAL A 25 -4.24 5.17 6.72
C VAL A 25 -4.18 5.90 8.04
N LYS A 26 -3.38 5.38 8.97
CA LYS A 26 -3.08 6.05 10.23
C LYS A 26 -1.80 6.88 10.05
N PRO A 27 -1.86 8.22 10.07
CA PRO A 27 -0.64 9.02 10.00
C PRO A 27 0.20 8.81 11.28
N LEU A 28 1.52 8.78 11.15
CA LEU A 28 2.42 8.62 12.32
C LEU A 28 2.38 9.84 13.26
N LYS A 29 2.02 11.01 12.71
CA LYS A 29 1.84 12.26 13.45
C LYS A 29 0.61 12.97 12.92
N THR A 30 -0.13 13.63 13.81
CA THR A 30 -1.32 14.44 13.48
C THR A 30 -1.00 15.92 13.31
N THR A 31 0.29 16.28 13.34
CA THR A 31 0.79 17.64 13.22
C THR A 31 1.63 17.80 11.95
N LEU A 32 1.45 18.91 11.25
CA LEU A 32 2.20 19.33 10.07
C LEU A 32 2.92 20.63 10.38
N ASN A 33 4.15 20.79 9.88
CA ASN A 33 4.82 22.08 9.89
C ASN A 33 4.50 22.79 8.55
N ILE A 34 3.76 23.89 8.64
CA ILE A 34 3.33 24.69 7.49
C ILE A 34 3.83 26.10 7.74
N ASP A 35 4.73 26.59 6.88
CA ASP A 35 5.30 27.94 6.96
C ASP A 35 5.93 28.30 8.32
N GLY A 36 6.49 27.30 9.01
CA GLY A 36 7.13 27.48 10.33
C GLY A 36 6.17 27.33 11.51
N GLU A 37 4.87 27.15 11.26
CA GLU A 37 3.87 26.89 12.29
C GLU A 37 3.49 25.41 12.34
N ILE A 38 3.42 24.86 13.55
CA ILE A 38 2.90 23.52 13.77
C ILE A 38 1.38 23.59 13.80
N LYS A 39 0.73 23.01 12.80
CA LYS A 39 -0.74 22.92 12.69
C LYS A 39 -1.20 21.47 12.80
N ASN A 40 -2.38 21.27 13.35
CA ASN A 40 -3.01 19.95 13.37
C ASN A 40 -3.66 19.64 12.01
N ILE A 41 -3.71 18.36 11.65
CA ILE A 41 -4.52 17.88 10.53
C ILE A 41 -5.99 18.01 10.95
N GLU A 42 -6.79 18.64 10.08
CA GLU A 42 -8.22 18.84 10.31
C GLU A 42 -9.06 18.10 9.27
N PRO A 43 -10.29 17.70 9.59
CA PRO A 43 -11.20 17.12 8.62
C PRO A 43 -11.45 18.06 7.43
N GLY A 44 -11.60 17.50 6.23
CA GLY A 44 -11.82 18.26 5.00
C GLY A 44 -10.55 18.64 4.23
N MET A 45 -9.36 18.34 4.77
CA MET A 45 -8.11 18.46 4.03
C MET A 45 -8.00 17.36 2.95
N SER A 46 -7.64 17.77 1.73
CA SER A 46 -7.25 16.83 0.67
C SER A 46 -5.86 16.26 0.93
N VAL A 47 -5.67 14.97 0.66
CA VAL A 47 -4.39 14.27 0.87
C VAL A 47 -4.00 13.53 -0.40
N ILE A 48 -2.71 13.56 -0.72
CA ILE A 48 -2.09 12.69 -1.71
C ILE A 48 -1.15 11.76 -0.94
N ALA A 49 -1.32 10.45 -1.11
CA ALA A 49 -0.50 9.45 -0.48
C ALA A 49 0.05 8.47 -1.52
N GLU A 50 1.32 8.11 -1.37
CA GLU A 50 1.94 7.04 -2.16
C GLU A 50 2.02 5.77 -1.30
N VAL A 51 1.44 4.68 -1.79
CA VAL A 51 1.46 3.39 -1.11
C VAL A 51 2.64 2.57 -1.62
N LYS A 52 3.62 2.34 -0.76
CA LYS A 52 4.74 1.45 -1.05
C LYS A 52 4.27 0.00 -0.91
N VAL A 53 4.11 -0.69 -2.04
CA VAL A 53 3.75 -2.12 -2.07
C VAL A 53 4.99 -3.01 -2.08
N GLY A 54 4.97 -4.06 -1.27
CA GLY A 54 6.00 -5.09 -1.22
C GLY A 54 7.32 -4.69 -0.55
N LYS A 55 8.07 -5.71 -0.11
CA LYS A 55 9.49 -5.62 0.22
C LYS A 55 10.16 -6.81 -0.45
N ARG A 56 10.75 -6.61 -1.64
CA ARG A 56 11.43 -7.70 -2.34
C ARG A 56 12.80 -7.93 -1.71
N ARG A 57 13.02 -9.10 -1.12
CA ARG A 57 14.36 -9.43 -0.59
C ARG A 57 15.25 -9.78 -1.78
N VAL A 58 16.46 -9.24 -1.83
CA VAL A 58 17.40 -9.55 -2.94
C VAL A 58 17.63 -11.05 -3.10
N ILE A 59 17.64 -11.80 -1.98
CA ILE A 59 17.77 -13.26 -1.98
C ILE A 59 16.66 -13.98 -2.77
N GLU A 60 15.46 -13.40 -2.85
CA GLU A 60 14.34 -13.97 -3.61
C GLU A 60 14.62 -13.99 -5.11
N LEU A 61 15.48 -13.11 -5.66
CA LEU A 61 15.90 -13.22 -7.07
C LEU A 61 16.67 -14.53 -7.33
N PHE A 62 17.45 -15.00 -6.36
CA PHE A 62 18.27 -16.20 -6.53
C PHE A 62 17.49 -17.50 -6.24
N ILE A 63 16.55 -17.46 -5.31
CA ILE A 63 15.78 -18.65 -4.89
C ILE A 63 14.53 -18.87 -5.75
N TYR A 64 13.93 -17.80 -6.30
CA TYR A 64 12.72 -17.91 -7.13
C TYR A 64 12.83 -18.90 -8.31
N PRO A 65 13.95 -18.95 -9.07
CA PRO A 65 14.12 -19.96 -10.11
C PRO A 65 13.99 -21.39 -9.56
N ILE A 66 14.59 -21.69 -8.40
CA ILE A 66 14.55 -23.03 -7.79
C ILE A 66 13.13 -23.38 -7.37
N ILE A 67 12.43 -22.46 -6.70
CA ILE A 67 11.02 -22.66 -6.31
C ILE A 67 10.17 -22.92 -7.55
N LYS A 68 10.33 -22.10 -8.61
CA LYS A 68 9.60 -22.25 -9.86
C LYS A 68 9.85 -23.61 -10.53
N TYR A 69 11.10 -24.07 -10.60
CA TYR A 69 11.41 -25.40 -11.14
C TYR A 69 10.87 -26.55 -10.29
N LEU A 70 10.85 -26.41 -8.97
CA LEU A 70 10.25 -27.41 -8.08
C LEU A 70 8.73 -27.47 -8.25
N ASP A 71 8.05 -26.33 -8.31
CA ASP A 71 6.59 -26.25 -8.54
C ASP A 71 6.21 -26.83 -9.91
N GLU A 72 6.92 -26.43 -10.97
CA GLU A 72 6.72 -26.96 -12.32
C GLU A 72 7.03 -28.47 -12.39
N GLY A 73 8.05 -28.94 -11.67
CA GLY A 73 8.38 -30.37 -11.60
C GLY A 73 7.36 -31.22 -10.82
N LEU A 74 6.67 -30.62 -9.84
CA LEU A 74 5.63 -31.29 -9.05
C LEU A 74 4.25 -31.25 -9.73
N SER A 75 3.98 -30.24 -10.56
CA SER A 75 2.72 -30.11 -11.31
C SER A 75 2.63 -31.00 -12.56
N VAL A 76 3.72 -31.69 -12.95
CA VAL A 76 3.78 -32.58 -14.14
C VAL A 76 3.61 -34.06 -13.76
N ARG A 77 2.92 -34.36 -12.65
CA ARG A 77 2.50 -35.72 -12.28
C ARG A 77 1.01 -35.82 -12.05
#